data_AF-A0A928SUY9-F1
#
_entry.id   AF-A0A928SUY9-F1
#
_cell.length_a   1.000
_cell.length_b   1.000
_cell.length_c   1.000
_cell.angle_alpha   90.00
_cell.angle_beta   90.00
_cell.angle_gamma   90.00
#
_symmetry.space_group_name_H-M   'P 1'
#
loop_
_entity.id
_entity.type
_entity.pdbx_description
1 polymer ?
#
loop_
_entity_poly.entity_id
_entity_poly.type
_entity_poly.pdbx_seq_one_letter_code
_entity_poly.pdbx_strand_id
1 'polypeptide(L)'
;MTRVAPLLVVLALCAPALAQAPKPEPAKRIWSRGQTTWVYAEAQRSKNPLGYIRLGQSLPLRAEAPVKGPGCSGQYYPVEPYGWVCSDRTASLDGGSRWLRAMEAAAPRATLMPFEYALSNGAPMYRRLPTRTEVEREVSSFGKAGSFKPQSWGNRGHEKLAEERAIGAGGALPWFLSSGGGAGEEKPLEALRRQIPHGSMLAYTSSFEHEGRTYLLSADGTVVPADRVRPFRVSKFRGVELGKDAELPIAFFRQKPRAKLKRVGDGVEPTGASFAARSFVGLDAAAPPLLVKGKRYLATRERAGSDVIWVAEDDATVIKQREQLPIGVAPGSKWLLHSITQGTLIAYEDTRAIYATLASPGAGGVPVKGKDPVKMSTTPLGVYRVTFKHRATTMSPEYGENRKFWIADVPYTQYFNAPFALHTAYWHEDFGEPMSAGCVNVSPLDGKWLFDWTTPVVPEGWAGSGPGGRHGVGTYVVIAR
;
A
#
# COMPACT_ATOMS: atom_id res chain seq x y z
N MET A 1 9.39 72.72 11.59
CA MET A 1 10.48 71.73 11.50
C MET A 1 9.85 70.34 11.54
N THR A 2 9.45 69.83 10.38
CA THR A 2 8.74 68.55 10.21
C THR A 2 9.69 67.64 9.42
N ARG A 3 10.28 66.65 10.09
CA ARG A 3 11.19 65.68 9.49
C ARG A 3 10.39 64.65 8.71
N VAL A 4 10.60 64.60 7.40
CA VAL A 4 10.12 63.54 6.51
C VAL A 4 11.12 62.37 6.57
N ALA A 5 10.64 61.17 6.89
CA ALA A 5 11.44 59.94 6.92
C ALA A 5 11.67 59.42 5.48
N PRO A 6 12.85 58.86 5.14
CA PRO A 6 13.10 58.32 3.81
C PRO A 6 12.52 56.90 3.68
N LEU A 7 11.84 56.67 2.57
CA LEU A 7 11.30 55.37 2.15
C LEU A 7 12.47 54.49 1.64
N LEU A 8 12.81 53.44 2.39
CA LEU A 8 13.84 52.47 1.99
C LEU A 8 13.20 51.46 1.01
N VAL A 9 13.50 51.57 -0.28
CA VAL A 9 13.14 50.58 -1.30
C VAL A 9 14.13 49.42 -1.21
N VAL A 10 13.70 48.28 -0.67
CA VAL A 10 14.48 47.03 -0.70
C VAL A 10 14.32 46.42 -2.10
N LEU A 11 15.32 46.59 -2.95
CA LEU A 11 15.46 45.81 -4.18
C LEU A 11 15.78 44.35 -3.81
N ALA A 12 14.79 43.47 -3.95
CA ALA A 12 15.01 42.03 -3.93
C ALA A 12 15.79 41.62 -5.18
N LEU A 13 17.09 41.34 -5.01
CA LEU A 13 17.90 40.66 -6.02
C LEU A 13 17.43 39.21 -6.13
N CYS A 14 16.56 38.94 -7.10
CA CYS A 14 16.27 37.57 -7.56
C CYS A 14 17.55 36.99 -8.16
N ALA A 15 18.21 36.07 -7.45
CA ALA A 15 19.20 35.19 -8.05
C ALA A 15 18.50 34.31 -9.10
N PRO A 16 18.99 34.22 -10.34
CA PRO A 16 18.41 33.32 -11.32
C PRO A 16 18.60 31.89 -10.83
N ALA A 17 17.50 31.15 -10.76
CA ALA A 17 17.55 29.71 -10.56
C ALA A 17 18.47 29.11 -11.63
N LEU A 18 19.56 28.48 -11.20
CA LEU A 18 20.39 27.67 -12.09
C LEU A 18 19.46 26.64 -12.74
N ALA A 19 19.16 26.85 -14.02
CA ALA A 19 18.46 25.88 -14.83
C ALA A 19 19.23 24.57 -14.74
N GLN A 20 18.61 23.54 -14.18
CA GLN A 20 19.15 22.18 -14.25
C GLN A 20 19.46 21.89 -15.72
N ALA A 21 20.69 21.45 -15.99
CA ALA A 21 21.10 21.05 -17.33
C ALA A 21 20.04 20.10 -17.92
N PRO A 22 19.72 20.20 -19.23
CA PRO A 22 18.78 19.31 -19.86
C PRO A 22 19.21 17.87 -19.61
N LYS A 23 18.30 17.04 -19.07
CA LYS A 23 18.55 15.60 -18.91
C LYS A 23 19.07 15.07 -20.25
N PRO A 24 20.21 14.36 -20.29
CA PRO A 24 20.71 13.78 -21.53
C PRO A 24 19.62 12.92 -22.19
N GLU A 25 19.69 12.78 -23.53
CA GLU A 25 18.83 11.88 -24.32
C GLU A 25 18.52 10.60 -23.55
N PRO A 26 17.29 10.05 -23.65
CA PRO A 26 16.92 8.90 -22.85
C PRO A 26 17.92 7.78 -23.13
N ALA A 27 18.80 7.51 -22.15
CA ALA A 27 19.74 6.40 -22.22
C ALA A 27 18.97 5.17 -22.67
N LYS A 28 19.53 4.41 -23.63
CA LYS A 28 18.92 3.16 -24.11
C LYS A 28 18.37 2.38 -22.93
N ARG A 29 17.21 1.76 -23.10
CA ARG A 29 16.46 1.16 -22.00
C ARG A 29 16.28 -0.33 -22.23
N ILE A 30 16.19 -1.06 -21.13
CA ILE A 30 15.73 -2.45 -21.13
C ILE A 30 14.35 -2.51 -20.48
N TRP A 31 13.40 -3.10 -21.21
CA TRP A 31 11.98 -3.19 -20.86
C TRP A 31 11.63 -4.57 -20.33
N SER A 32 10.73 -4.63 -19.37
CA SER A 32 10.16 -5.88 -18.88
C SER A 32 9.00 -6.33 -19.76
N ARG A 33 9.17 -7.48 -20.40
CA ARG A 33 8.13 -8.25 -21.10
C ARG A 33 7.43 -9.28 -20.21
N GLY A 34 8.07 -9.71 -19.13
CA GLY A 34 7.46 -10.59 -18.13
C GLY A 34 6.79 -9.81 -16.99
N GLN A 35 5.93 -10.49 -16.22
CA GLN A 35 5.42 -9.97 -14.94
C GLN A 35 6.55 -9.62 -13.97
N THR A 36 7.69 -10.31 -14.10
CA THR A 36 8.89 -10.07 -13.31
C THR A 36 10.12 -10.23 -14.19
N THR A 37 10.91 -9.16 -14.27
CA THR A 37 12.27 -9.17 -14.81
C THR A 37 13.23 -8.82 -13.69
N TRP A 38 14.01 -9.82 -13.26
CA TRP A 38 14.91 -9.70 -12.12
C TRP A 38 16.13 -8.84 -12.44
N VAL A 39 16.53 -8.04 -11.46
CA VAL A 39 17.79 -7.30 -11.43
C VAL A 39 18.75 -7.99 -10.47
N TYR A 40 19.94 -8.31 -10.95
CA TYR A 40 20.98 -9.03 -10.20
C TYR A 40 22.13 -8.10 -9.80
N ALA A 41 22.85 -8.45 -8.73
CA ALA A 41 23.99 -7.67 -8.26
C ALA A 41 25.17 -7.70 -9.24
N GLU A 42 25.36 -8.84 -9.89
CA GLU A 42 26.41 -9.12 -10.86
C GLU A 42 25.78 -9.64 -12.15
N ALA A 43 26.58 -9.74 -13.21
CA ALA A 43 26.16 -10.33 -14.48
C ALA A 43 26.03 -11.86 -14.41
N GLN A 44 25.24 -12.35 -13.48
CA GLN A 44 24.93 -13.77 -13.28
C GLN A 44 23.58 -13.93 -12.58
N ARG A 45 22.87 -15.02 -12.88
CA ARG A 45 21.64 -15.34 -12.14
C ARG A 45 22.00 -15.75 -10.72
N SER A 46 21.21 -15.24 -9.77
CA SER A 46 21.33 -15.57 -8.36
C SER A 46 19.97 -15.95 -7.79
N LYS A 47 19.97 -16.79 -6.74
CA LYS A 47 18.78 -17.08 -5.93
C LYS A 47 18.31 -15.84 -5.14
N ASN A 48 19.19 -14.86 -4.97
CA ASN A 48 18.94 -13.61 -4.25
C ASN A 48 19.08 -12.42 -5.22
N PRO A 49 18.10 -12.17 -6.10
CA PRO A 49 18.11 -10.96 -6.93
C PRO A 49 18.04 -9.72 -6.03
N LEU A 50 18.62 -8.60 -6.51
CA LEU A 50 18.51 -7.32 -5.83
C LEU A 50 17.06 -6.84 -5.78
N GLY A 51 16.32 -7.08 -6.85
CA GLY A 51 14.95 -6.61 -7.03
C GLY A 51 14.46 -6.92 -8.44
N TYR A 52 13.42 -6.23 -8.88
CA TYR A 52 12.83 -6.46 -10.20
C TYR A 52 12.12 -5.22 -10.74
N ILE A 53 11.93 -5.22 -12.06
CA ILE A 53 10.92 -4.42 -12.74
C ILE A 53 9.80 -5.33 -13.24
N ARG A 54 8.58 -4.79 -13.34
CA ARG A 54 7.39 -5.53 -13.81
C ARG A 54 7.04 -5.18 -15.24
N LEU A 55 6.16 -5.98 -15.83
CA LEU A 55 5.60 -5.80 -17.16
C LEU A 55 5.26 -4.33 -17.46
N GLY A 56 5.72 -3.83 -18.62
CA GLY A 56 5.49 -2.44 -19.06
C GLY A 56 6.45 -1.42 -18.47
N GLN A 57 7.24 -1.76 -17.43
CA GLN A 57 8.30 -0.91 -16.93
C GLN A 57 9.62 -1.12 -17.67
N SER A 58 10.53 -0.17 -17.52
CA SER A 58 11.88 -0.23 -18.08
C SER A 58 12.88 0.46 -17.17
N LEU A 59 14.16 0.09 -17.32
CA LEU A 59 15.28 0.78 -16.69
C LEU A 59 16.22 1.37 -17.76
N PRO A 60 16.79 2.56 -17.52
CA PRO A 60 17.92 3.04 -18.32
C PRO A 60 19.12 2.11 -18.15
N LEU A 61 19.90 1.97 -19.22
CA LEU A 61 21.17 1.25 -19.21
C LEU A 61 22.29 2.19 -18.72
N ARG A 62 23.18 1.69 -17.85
CA ARG A 62 24.41 2.41 -17.46
C ARG A 62 25.48 2.35 -18.55
N ALA A 63 25.44 1.30 -19.37
CA ALA A 63 26.31 1.11 -20.51
C ALA A 63 25.57 0.27 -21.57
N GLU A 64 25.80 0.58 -22.84
CA GLU A 64 25.15 -0.13 -23.94
C GLU A 64 25.74 -1.52 -24.19
N ALA A 65 27.04 -1.69 -23.91
CA ALA A 65 27.75 -2.92 -24.15
C ALA A 65 27.30 -4.01 -23.15
N PRO A 66 26.63 -5.08 -23.63
CA PRO A 66 26.28 -6.20 -22.77
C PRO A 66 27.48 -7.09 -22.45
N VAL A 67 27.34 -7.92 -21.41
CA VAL A 67 28.33 -8.95 -21.06
C VAL A 67 27.71 -10.34 -21.02
N LYS A 68 28.48 -11.37 -21.35
CA LYS A 68 28.07 -12.75 -21.15
C LYS A 68 28.18 -13.12 -19.67
N GLY A 69 27.28 -13.97 -19.20
CA GLY A 69 27.28 -14.41 -17.82
C GLY A 69 26.45 -15.69 -17.63
N PRO A 70 26.73 -16.48 -16.57
CA PRO A 70 26.07 -17.75 -16.35
C PRO A 70 24.58 -17.58 -16.02
N GLY A 71 23.77 -18.52 -16.51
CA GLY A 71 22.33 -18.57 -16.25
C GLY A 71 21.49 -17.62 -17.10
N CYS A 72 22.07 -16.89 -18.06
CA CYS A 72 21.34 -16.04 -19.00
C CYS A 72 21.33 -16.67 -20.40
N SER A 73 20.15 -16.80 -21.01
CA SER A 73 20.02 -17.27 -22.40
C SER A 73 20.41 -16.19 -23.42
N GLY A 74 20.44 -14.93 -22.99
CA GLY A 74 20.91 -13.78 -23.76
C GLY A 74 22.21 -13.24 -23.18
N GLN A 75 22.22 -11.93 -22.92
CA GLN A 75 23.37 -11.24 -22.33
C GLN A 75 22.90 -10.32 -21.20
N TYR A 76 23.82 -9.94 -20.32
CA TYR A 76 23.53 -9.04 -19.20
C TYR A 76 23.77 -7.59 -19.59
N TYR A 77 22.79 -6.75 -19.31
CA TYR A 77 22.86 -5.32 -19.48
C TYR A 77 22.95 -4.63 -18.11
N PRO A 78 23.91 -3.73 -17.88
CA PRO A 78 23.99 -2.97 -16.63
C PRO A 78 22.91 -1.88 -16.61
N VAL A 79 22.13 -1.81 -15.54
CA VAL A 79 20.94 -0.92 -15.44
C VAL A 79 21.04 0.12 -14.33
N GLU A 80 20.36 1.25 -14.45
CA GLU A 80 20.31 2.26 -13.40
C GLU A 80 19.40 1.83 -12.21
N PRO A 81 19.70 2.25 -10.97
CA PRO A 81 20.94 2.94 -10.55
C PRO A 81 22.16 2.00 -10.43
N TYR A 82 21.92 0.69 -10.38
CA TYR A 82 22.95 -0.34 -10.31
C TYR A 82 22.36 -1.73 -10.65
N GLY A 83 23.22 -2.74 -10.78
CA GLY A 83 22.82 -4.12 -11.07
C GLY A 83 22.75 -4.44 -12.56
N TRP A 84 22.26 -5.63 -12.86
CA TRP A 84 22.28 -6.25 -14.19
C TRP A 84 20.97 -6.96 -14.51
N VAL A 85 20.46 -6.79 -15.72
CA VAL A 85 19.29 -7.50 -16.25
C VAL A 85 19.72 -8.44 -17.35
N CYS A 86 19.28 -9.69 -17.30
CA CYS A 86 19.47 -10.65 -18.38
C CYS A 86 18.46 -10.39 -19.51
N SER A 87 18.94 -10.25 -20.74
CA SER A 87 18.10 -10.13 -21.94
C SER A 87 17.52 -11.49 -22.38
N ASP A 88 16.83 -12.16 -21.46
CA ASP A 88 16.10 -13.40 -21.75
C ASP A 88 14.64 -13.11 -22.16
N ARG A 89 13.79 -14.14 -22.18
CA ARG A 89 12.36 -14.03 -22.52
C ARG A 89 11.57 -12.99 -21.71
N THR A 90 12.08 -12.56 -20.55
CA THR A 90 11.42 -11.58 -19.68
C THR A 90 11.78 -10.14 -20.03
N ALA A 91 12.81 -9.89 -20.84
CA ALA A 91 13.31 -8.55 -21.14
C ALA A 91 13.40 -8.25 -22.65
N SER A 92 13.38 -6.96 -23.01
CA SER A 92 13.57 -6.49 -24.39
C SER A 92 14.30 -5.16 -24.44
N LEU A 93 15.16 -4.99 -25.45
CA LEU A 93 15.70 -3.67 -25.81
C LEU A 93 14.81 -2.92 -26.80
N ASP A 94 13.95 -3.64 -27.52
CA ASP A 94 12.91 -3.02 -28.35
C ASP A 94 11.73 -2.62 -27.46
N GLY A 95 11.69 -1.34 -27.09
CA GLY A 95 10.57 -0.71 -26.40
C GLY A 95 9.43 -0.27 -27.33
N GLY A 96 9.62 -0.36 -28.65
CA GLY A 96 8.65 0.04 -29.66
C GLY A 96 7.55 -0.99 -29.91
N SER A 97 7.72 -2.22 -29.39
CA SER A 97 6.70 -3.26 -29.56
C SER A 97 5.33 -2.80 -29.04
N ARG A 98 4.30 -3.10 -29.84
CA ARG A 98 2.91 -2.73 -29.57
C ARG A 98 2.46 -3.16 -28.16
N TRP A 99 2.86 -4.36 -27.74
CA TRP A 99 2.60 -4.92 -26.41
C TRP A 99 3.20 -4.08 -25.29
N LEU A 100 4.49 -3.75 -25.36
CA LEU A 100 5.16 -3.01 -24.30
C LEU A 100 4.58 -1.60 -24.16
N ARG A 101 4.27 -0.95 -25.28
CA ARG A 101 3.62 0.37 -25.30
C ARG A 101 2.19 0.31 -24.73
N ALA A 102 1.47 -0.79 -24.95
CA ALA A 102 0.18 -1.01 -24.31
C ALA A 102 0.31 -1.25 -22.79
N MET A 103 1.30 -2.02 -22.35
CA MET A 103 1.55 -2.31 -20.94
C MET A 103 2.12 -1.11 -20.17
N GLU A 104 2.82 -0.21 -20.86
CA GLU A 104 3.24 1.08 -20.30
C GLU A 104 2.02 1.92 -19.87
N ALA A 105 0.92 1.89 -20.65
CA ALA A 105 -0.33 2.56 -20.28
C ALA A 105 -1.06 1.88 -19.10
N ALA A 106 -0.77 0.61 -18.84
CA ALA A 106 -1.27 -0.16 -17.70
C ALA A 106 -0.28 -0.18 -16.51
N ALA A 107 0.85 0.53 -16.60
CA ALA A 107 1.88 0.51 -15.56
C ALA A 107 1.46 1.28 -14.29
N PRO A 108 1.97 0.89 -13.11
CA PRO A 108 1.69 1.58 -11.86
C PRO A 108 2.20 3.02 -11.88
N ARG A 109 1.45 3.92 -11.22
CA ARG A 109 1.84 5.31 -10.98
C ARG A 109 2.70 5.41 -9.72
N ALA A 110 3.63 6.37 -9.69
CA ALA A 110 4.44 6.67 -8.51
C ALA A 110 3.71 7.58 -7.50
N THR A 111 2.53 7.16 -7.03
CA THR A 111 1.64 7.95 -6.16
C THR A 111 1.23 7.16 -4.92
N LEU A 112 0.47 7.78 -3.99
CA LEU A 112 -0.10 7.10 -2.82
C LEU A 112 -0.85 5.81 -3.16
N MET A 113 -1.53 5.78 -4.30
CA MET A 113 -2.26 4.62 -4.79
C MET A 113 -1.71 4.30 -6.19
N PRO A 114 -0.85 3.27 -6.34
CA PRO A 114 -0.21 2.94 -7.62
C PRO A 114 -1.20 2.69 -8.77
N PHE A 115 -2.43 2.30 -8.42
CA PHE A 115 -3.56 2.11 -9.31
C PHE A 115 -4.81 2.75 -8.67
N GLU A 116 -5.87 2.85 -9.45
CA GLU A 116 -7.21 2.90 -8.90
C GLU A 116 -7.69 1.47 -8.61
N TYR A 117 -8.60 1.31 -7.64
CA TYR A 117 -9.01 -0.01 -7.18
C TYR A 117 -10.53 -0.14 -7.13
N ALA A 118 -11.02 -1.34 -7.43
CA ALA A 118 -12.44 -1.65 -7.36
C ALA A 118 -12.71 -3.06 -6.85
N LEU A 119 -13.88 -3.26 -6.25
CA LEU A 119 -14.41 -4.56 -5.81
C LEU A 119 -15.22 -5.19 -6.94
N SER A 120 -14.93 -6.44 -7.29
CA SER A 120 -15.64 -7.17 -8.34
C SER A 120 -16.94 -7.79 -7.82
N ASN A 121 -18.01 -7.67 -8.61
CA ASN A 121 -19.23 -8.45 -8.43
C ASN A 121 -19.24 -9.77 -9.25
N GLY A 122 -18.10 -10.15 -9.82
CA GLY A 122 -18.04 -11.04 -10.96
C GLY A 122 -17.96 -10.22 -12.25
N ALA A 123 -16.80 -10.19 -12.89
CA ALA A 123 -16.59 -9.37 -14.08
C ALA A 123 -15.80 -10.14 -15.16
N PRO A 124 -16.16 -10.04 -16.44
CA PRO A 124 -15.33 -10.55 -17.53
C PRO A 124 -14.06 -9.69 -17.68
N MET A 125 -12.99 -10.32 -18.19
CA MET A 125 -11.74 -9.66 -18.54
C MET A 125 -11.45 -9.89 -20.01
N TYR A 126 -11.41 -8.82 -20.81
CA TYR A 126 -11.20 -8.91 -22.25
C TYR A 126 -9.79 -8.47 -22.65
N ARG A 127 -9.20 -9.09 -23.68
CA ARG A 127 -7.90 -8.66 -24.23
C ARG A 127 -8.02 -7.54 -25.28
N ARG A 128 -9.22 -7.39 -25.81
CA ARG A 128 -9.65 -6.40 -26.80
C ARG A 128 -11.00 -5.85 -26.37
N LEU A 129 -11.52 -4.87 -27.08
CA LEU A 129 -12.91 -4.46 -26.88
C LEU A 129 -13.85 -5.64 -27.20
N PRO A 130 -14.84 -5.91 -26.35
CA PRO A 130 -15.78 -6.99 -26.58
C PRO A 130 -16.72 -6.66 -27.74
N THR A 131 -17.16 -7.67 -28.48
CA THR A 131 -18.22 -7.51 -29.48
C THR A 131 -19.58 -7.37 -28.80
N ARG A 132 -20.57 -6.83 -29.50
CA ARG A 132 -21.96 -6.76 -28.99
C ARG A 132 -22.49 -8.12 -28.53
N THR A 133 -22.23 -9.18 -29.32
CA THR A 133 -22.60 -10.55 -28.96
C THR A 133 -21.90 -11.05 -27.70
N GLU A 134 -20.63 -10.69 -27.49
CA GLU A 134 -19.92 -11.02 -26.25
C GLU A 134 -20.55 -10.30 -25.06
N VAL A 135 -20.90 -9.01 -25.21
CA VAL A 135 -21.58 -8.21 -24.18
C VAL A 135 -22.96 -8.77 -23.83
N GLU A 136 -23.76 -9.13 -24.83
CA GLU A 136 -25.08 -9.74 -24.64
C GLU A 136 -25.00 -11.07 -23.86
N ARG A 137 -23.98 -11.90 -24.16
CA ARG A 137 -23.72 -13.15 -23.44
C ARG A 137 -23.21 -12.94 -22.01
N GLU A 138 -22.68 -11.76 -21.67
CA GLU A 138 -22.25 -11.50 -20.29
C GLU A 138 -23.41 -11.55 -19.31
N VAL A 139 -24.59 -11.07 -19.72
CA VAL A 139 -25.76 -10.93 -18.84
C VAL A 139 -26.18 -12.30 -18.28
N SER A 140 -26.15 -13.35 -19.11
CA SER A 140 -26.47 -14.71 -18.66
C SER A 140 -25.44 -15.26 -17.68
N SER A 141 -24.18 -14.83 -17.78
CA SER A 141 -23.06 -15.35 -16.99
C SER A 141 -22.87 -14.61 -15.65
N PHE A 142 -23.11 -13.30 -15.63
CA PHE A 142 -22.78 -12.43 -14.50
C PHE A 142 -24.00 -11.70 -13.90
N GLY A 143 -25.17 -11.82 -14.54
CA GLY A 143 -26.39 -11.13 -14.14
C GLY A 143 -26.50 -9.71 -14.71
N LYS A 144 -27.47 -8.95 -14.21
CA LYS A 144 -27.77 -7.59 -14.68
C LYS A 144 -26.59 -6.64 -14.37
N ALA A 145 -26.17 -5.86 -15.36
CA ALA A 145 -25.18 -4.80 -15.20
C ALA A 145 -25.60 -3.81 -14.08
N GLY A 146 -24.64 -3.36 -13.29
CA GLY A 146 -24.87 -2.47 -12.14
C GLY A 146 -25.59 -3.12 -10.96
N SER A 147 -25.95 -4.41 -11.01
CA SER A 147 -26.43 -5.13 -9.83
C SER A 147 -25.24 -5.58 -8.97
N PHE A 148 -25.38 -5.54 -7.65
CA PHE A 148 -24.34 -5.95 -6.70
C PHE A 148 -24.87 -6.97 -5.70
N LYS A 149 -24.11 -8.06 -5.53
CA LYS A 149 -24.43 -9.12 -4.57
C LYS A 149 -23.66 -8.89 -3.27
N PRO A 150 -24.29 -9.07 -2.10
CA PRO A 150 -23.59 -9.02 -0.81
C PRO A 150 -22.39 -9.98 -0.78
N GLN A 151 -21.36 -9.62 0.00
CA GLN A 151 -20.19 -10.49 0.17
C GLN A 151 -20.54 -11.77 0.92
N SER A 152 -19.85 -12.86 0.56
CA SER A 152 -19.90 -14.10 1.32
C SER A 152 -19.35 -13.87 2.73
N TRP A 153 -19.72 -14.74 3.69
CA TRP A 153 -19.29 -14.60 5.08
C TRP A 153 -17.75 -14.50 5.23
N GLY A 154 -16.99 -15.28 4.46
CA GLY A 154 -15.52 -15.26 4.50
C GLY A 154 -14.87 -14.03 3.87
N ASN A 155 -15.63 -13.23 3.10
CA ASN A 155 -15.15 -11.99 2.49
C ASN A 155 -15.75 -10.73 3.16
N ARG A 156 -16.48 -10.88 4.27
CA ARG A 156 -17.06 -9.74 4.99
C ARG A 156 -15.96 -8.78 5.43
N GLY A 157 -16.18 -7.49 5.18
CA GLY A 157 -15.24 -6.42 5.50
C GLY A 157 -14.33 -6.04 4.34
N HIS A 158 -14.28 -6.82 3.25
CA HIS A 158 -13.60 -6.46 2.01
C HIS A 158 -14.34 -5.41 1.16
N GLU A 159 -15.55 -5.04 1.56
CA GLU A 159 -16.45 -4.13 0.85
C GLU A 159 -16.67 -2.80 1.57
N LYS A 160 -16.10 -2.61 2.78
CA LYS A 160 -16.41 -1.45 3.65
C LYS A 160 -16.07 -0.11 2.99
N LEU A 161 -15.04 -0.07 2.16
CA LEU A 161 -14.65 1.12 1.38
C LEU A 161 -15.21 1.13 -0.04
N ALA A 162 -15.91 0.08 -0.49
CA ALA A 162 -16.49 0.03 -1.82
C ALA A 162 -17.70 0.97 -1.89
N GLU A 163 -17.74 1.86 -2.87
CA GLU A 163 -18.84 2.81 -3.05
C GLU A 163 -19.86 2.30 -4.06
N GLU A 164 -21.11 2.75 -3.96
CA GLU A 164 -22.17 2.40 -4.93
C GLU A 164 -22.15 3.28 -6.18
N ARG A 165 -21.35 4.35 -6.19
CA ARG A 165 -21.23 5.24 -7.34
C ARG A 165 -20.69 4.50 -8.56
N ALA A 166 -21.21 4.85 -9.73
CA ALA A 166 -20.66 4.39 -11.00
C ALA A 166 -19.26 5.00 -11.23
N ILE A 167 -18.39 4.23 -11.92
CA ILE A 167 -17.15 4.76 -12.47
C ILE A 167 -17.47 5.34 -13.85
N GLY A 168 -17.29 6.65 -14.02
CA GLY A 168 -17.44 7.31 -15.31
C GLY A 168 -16.22 7.13 -16.21
N ALA A 169 -16.39 7.39 -17.51
CA ALA A 169 -15.28 7.46 -18.44
C ALA A 169 -14.40 8.68 -18.12
N GLY A 170 -13.11 8.43 -17.84
CA GLY A 170 -12.16 9.44 -17.39
C GLY A 170 -11.12 9.84 -18.43
N GLY A 171 -11.03 9.13 -19.56
CA GLY A 171 -10.05 9.39 -20.60
C GLY A 171 -10.44 8.84 -21.97
N ALA A 172 -9.56 9.09 -22.95
CA ALA A 172 -9.74 8.61 -24.31
C ALA A 172 -9.57 7.08 -24.40
N LEU A 173 -10.21 6.47 -25.40
CA LEU A 173 -10.01 5.07 -25.75
C LEU A 173 -8.51 4.82 -26.01
N PRO A 174 -7.87 3.86 -25.32
CA PRO A 174 -6.47 3.53 -25.58
C PRO A 174 -6.25 3.14 -27.05
N TRP A 175 -5.25 3.75 -27.70
CA TRP A 175 -4.96 3.55 -29.13
C TRP A 175 -4.74 2.08 -29.51
N PHE A 176 -4.24 1.25 -28.58
CA PHE A 176 -4.01 -0.17 -28.84
C PHE A 176 -5.29 -1.01 -28.75
N LEU A 177 -6.41 -0.40 -28.36
CA LEU A 177 -7.74 -1.01 -28.38
C LEU A 177 -8.58 -0.53 -29.56
N SER A 178 -8.16 0.53 -30.26
CA SER A 178 -8.89 1.03 -31.43
C SER A 178 -8.86 0.03 -32.59
N SER A 179 -9.88 0.11 -33.46
CA SER A 179 -10.01 -0.71 -34.67
C SER A 179 -10.01 -2.23 -34.41
N GLY A 180 -10.59 -2.66 -33.28
CA GLY A 180 -10.69 -4.07 -32.89
C GLY A 180 -9.38 -4.69 -32.39
N GLY A 181 -8.33 -3.88 -32.21
CA GLY A 181 -7.06 -4.32 -31.65
C GLY A 181 -7.18 -4.74 -30.18
N GLY A 182 -6.24 -5.58 -29.73
CA GLY A 182 -5.93 -5.80 -28.31
C GLY A 182 -4.45 -5.51 -28.08
N ALA A 183 -3.95 -5.43 -26.85
CA ALA A 183 -2.56 -5.04 -26.53
C ALA A 183 -1.46 -5.75 -27.38
N GLY A 184 -1.72 -6.98 -27.82
CA GLY A 184 -0.97 -7.63 -28.91
C GLY A 184 0.18 -8.50 -28.43
N GLU A 185 -0.12 -9.72 -27.98
CA GLU A 185 0.76 -10.91 -28.00
C GLU A 185 -0.18 -12.13 -27.79
N GLU A 186 -0.18 -13.13 -28.68
CA GLU A 186 -1.18 -14.24 -28.61
C GLU A 186 -1.10 -15.03 -27.30
N LYS A 187 0.10 -15.13 -26.71
CA LYS A 187 0.36 -15.84 -25.46
C LYS A 187 1.22 -14.95 -24.54
N PRO A 188 0.70 -14.43 -23.43
CA PRO A 188 1.59 -13.97 -22.37
C PRO A 188 2.33 -15.18 -21.82
N LEU A 189 3.46 -14.95 -21.17
CA LEU A 189 4.21 -16.02 -20.48
C LEU A 189 3.40 -16.69 -19.34
N GLU A 190 2.23 -16.16 -18.99
CA GLU A 190 1.22 -16.73 -18.09
C GLU A 190 -0.14 -16.71 -18.80
N ALA A 191 -0.98 -17.74 -18.64
CA ALA A 191 -2.29 -17.73 -19.29
C ALA A 191 -3.17 -16.62 -18.70
N LEU A 192 -3.86 -15.87 -19.55
CA LEU A 192 -4.73 -14.79 -19.09
C LEU A 192 -5.97 -15.31 -18.40
N ARG A 193 -6.22 -14.71 -17.25
CA ARG A 193 -7.48 -14.82 -16.50
C ARG A 193 -8.62 -14.31 -17.38
N ARG A 194 -9.73 -15.05 -17.39
CA ARG A 194 -10.92 -14.73 -18.22
C ARG A 194 -11.96 -13.91 -17.48
N GLN A 195 -11.91 -13.91 -16.15
CA GLN A 195 -12.88 -13.25 -15.29
C GLN A 195 -12.29 -12.94 -13.93
N ILE A 196 -12.85 -11.94 -13.25
CA ILE A 196 -12.60 -11.59 -11.87
C ILE A 196 -13.73 -12.19 -11.02
N PRO A 197 -13.47 -13.16 -10.12
CA PRO A 197 -14.47 -13.72 -9.23
C PRO A 197 -15.16 -12.66 -8.39
N HIS A 198 -16.40 -12.95 -7.99
CA HIS A 198 -17.13 -12.14 -7.00
C HIS A 198 -16.31 -12.00 -5.71
N GLY A 199 -16.23 -10.77 -5.20
CA GLY A 199 -15.46 -10.44 -3.99
C GLY A 199 -13.96 -10.22 -4.21
N SER A 200 -13.40 -10.60 -5.37
CA SER A 200 -12.01 -10.27 -5.70
C SER A 200 -11.85 -8.80 -6.08
N MET A 201 -10.63 -8.30 -6.03
CA MET A 201 -10.33 -6.90 -6.31
C MET A 201 -9.72 -6.73 -7.69
N LEU A 202 -9.91 -5.54 -8.24
CA LEU A 202 -9.36 -5.06 -9.50
C LEU A 202 -8.45 -3.86 -9.22
N ALA A 203 -7.29 -3.84 -9.87
CA ALA A 203 -6.44 -2.66 -10.01
C ALA A 203 -6.47 -2.19 -11.46
N TYR A 204 -6.68 -0.89 -11.68
CA TYR A 204 -6.82 -0.31 -13.02
C TYR A 204 -6.17 1.07 -13.12
N THR A 205 -5.73 1.46 -14.32
CA THR A 205 -5.01 2.71 -14.58
C THR A 205 -5.84 3.76 -15.29
N SER A 206 -6.93 3.40 -15.95
CA SER A 206 -7.80 4.35 -16.63
C SER A 206 -9.19 3.79 -16.86
N SER A 207 -10.14 4.70 -17.09
CA SER A 207 -11.48 4.38 -17.59
C SER A 207 -11.74 5.13 -18.90
N PHE A 208 -12.46 4.51 -19.81
CA PHE A 208 -12.78 5.06 -21.14
C PHE A 208 -14.15 4.57 -21.61
N GLU A 209 -14.71 5.25 -22.60
CA GLU A 209 -16.01 4.93 -23.18
C GLU A 209 -15.83 4.12 -24.49
N HIS A 210 -16.70 3.15 -24.70
CA HIS A 210 -16.86 2.45 -25.97
C HIS A 210 -18.30 1.94 -26.16
N GLU A 211 -18.94 2.31 -27.27
CA GLU A 211 -20.32 1.92 -27.63
C GLU A 211 -21.39 2.14 -26.53
N GLY A 212 -21.33 3.29 -25.87
CA GLY A 212 -22.21 3.69 -24.78
C GLY A 212 -21.88 3.08 -23.41
N ARG A 213 -20.78 2.33 -23.27
CA ARG A 213 -20.40 1.65 -22.02
C ARG A 213 -19.02 2.07 -21.55
N THR A 214 -18.88 2.27 -20.24
CA THR A 214 -17.57 2.57 -19.64
C THR A 214 -16.81 1.27 -19.36
N TYR A 215 -15.53 1.27 -19.74
CA TYR A 215 -14.58 0.19 -19.52
C TYR A 215 -13.35 0.69 -18.77
N LEU A 216 -12.65 -0.23 -18.11
CA LEU A 216 -11.46 0.00 -17.31
C LEU A 216 -10.27 -0.74 -17.94
N LEU A 217 -9.12 -0.07 -18.03
CA LEU A 217 -7.84 -0.72 -18.36
C LEU A 217 -7.18 -1.20 -17.07
N SER A 218 -7.16 -2.52 -16.85
CA SER A 218 -6.58 -3.13 -15.67
C SER A 218 -5.05 -3.20 -15.71
N ALA A 219 -4.44 -3.45 -14.55
CA ALA A 219 -2.98 -3.56 -14.38
C ALA A 219 -2.32 -4.73 -15.15
N ASP A 220 -3.11 -5.71 -15.62
CA ASP A 220 -2.62 -6.81 -16.47
C ASP A 220 -2.91 -6.58 -17.97
N GLY A 221 -3.43 -5.41 -18.32
CA GLY A 221 -3.71 -5.02 -19.69
C GLY A 221 -5.06 -5.51 -20.23
N THR A 222 -5.90 -6.12 -19.39
CA THR A 222 -7.27 -6.48 -19.78
C THR A 222 -8.24 -5.33 -19.62
N VAL A 223 -9.31 -5.39 -20.41
CA VAL A 223 -10.44 -4.47 -20.42
C VAL A 223 -11.57 -5.07 -19.59
N VAL A 224 -12.05 -4.31 -18.60
CA VAL A 224 -13.09 -4.75 -17.66
C VAL A 224 -14.25 -3.77 -17.69
N PRO A 225 -15.51 -4.21 -17.79
CA PRO A 225 -16.64 -3.30 -17.76
C PRO A 225 -16.81 -2.65 -16.38
N ALA A 226 -16.93 -1.32 -16.36
CA ALA A 226 -17.02 -0.55 -15.13
C ALA A 226 -18.30 -0.83 -14.31
N ASP A 227 -19.39 -1.21 -14.99
CA ASP A 227 -20.68 -1.55 -14.38
C ASP A 227 -20.71 -2.92 -13.66
N ARG A 228 -19.58 -3.62 -13.59
CA ARG A 228 -19.42 -4.89 -12.84
C ARG A 228 -18.55 -4.76 -11.61
N VAL A 229 -18.04 -3.57 -11.33
CA VAL A 229 -17.16 -3.32 -10.20
C VAL A 229 -17.61 -2.07 -9.42
N ARG A 230 -17.19 -1.98 -8.17
CA ARG A 230 -17.44 -0.82 -7.29
C ARG A 230 -16.12 -0.16 -6.92
N PRO A 231 -15.93 1.14 -7.17
CA PRO A 231 -14.67 1.79 -6.82
C PRO A 231 -14.49 1.83 -5.30
N PHE A 232 -13.25 1.69 -4.85
CA PHE A 232 -12.92 1.94 -3.45
C PHE A 232 -12.65 3.42 -3.22
N ARG A 233 -13.26 3.99 -2.17
CA ARG A 233 -12.81 5.30 -1.66
C ARG A 233 -11.50 5.14 -0.91
N VAL A 234 -10.59 6.08 -1.09
CA VAL A 234 -9.31 6.08 -0.38
C VAL A 234 -9.54 6.49 1.07
N SER A 235 -9.08 5.67 2.02
CA SER A 235 -9.14 6.04 3.44
C SER A 235 -8.31 7.30 3.70
N LYS A 236 -8.87 8.22 4.48
CA LYS A 236 -8.20 9.44 4.93
C LYS A 236 -7.48 9.26 6.27
N PHE A 237 -7.60 8.08 6.89
CA PHE A 237 -6.91 7.80 8.13
C PHE A 237 -5.40 7.82 7.92
N ARG A 238 -4.69 8.36 8.91
CA ARG A 238 -3.24 8.40 9.01
C ARG A 238 -2.88 8.37 10.48
N GLY A 239 -1.78 7.71 10.81
CA GLY A 239 -1.09 7.83 12.08
C GLY A 239 -0.42 9.18 12.27
N VAL A 240 0.46 9.26 13.25
CA VAL A 240 1.10 10.50 13.69
C VAL A 240 2.61 10.40 13.66
N GLU A 241 3.29 11.45 13.16
CA GLU A 241 4.74 11.60 13.31
C GLU A 241 5.04 12.09 14.73
N LEU A 242 5.77 11.28 15.50
CA LEU A 242 6.10 11.58 16.89
C LEU A 242 7.30 12.54 16.95
N GLY A 243 7.21 13.55 17.83
CA GLY A 243 8.15 14.67 17.89
C GLY A 243 7.86 15.79 16.88
N LYS A 244 6.82 15.65 16.06
CA LYS A 244 6.37 16.66 15.10
C LYS A 244 4.88 16.96 15.25
N ASP A 245 4.04 15.94 15.12
CA ASP A 245 2.58 16.07 15.19
C ASP A 245 2.06 15.77 16.61
N ALA A 246 2.77 14.93 17.36
CA ALA A 246 2.39 14.52 18.71
C ALA A 246 3.60 14.12 19.56
N GLU A 247 3.44 14.20 20.88
CA GLU A 247 4.38 13.65 21.86
C GLU A 247 3.72 12.53 22.64
N LEU A 248 4.46 11.46 22.91
CA LEU A 248 3.98 10.39 23.78
C LEU A 248 3.84 10.87 25.24
N PRO A 249 2.96 10.25 26.05
CA PRO A 249 2.00 9.22 25.66
C PRO A 249 0.80 9.78 24.88
N ILE A 250 0.23 8.96 24.00
CA ILE A 250 -1.01 9.26 23.27
C ILE A 250 -2.02 8.13 23.45
N ALA A 251 -3.30 8.42 23.23
CA ALA A 251 -4.37 7.44 23.12
C ALA A 251 -5.01 7.50 21.74
N PHE A 252 -5.08 6.35 21.05
CA PHE A 252 -5.90 6.19 19.84
C PHE A 252 -7.30 5.71 20.18
N PHE A 253 -8.26 6.16 19.38
CA PHE A 253 -9.64 5.67 19.37
C PHE A 253 -9.86 4.86 18.10
N ARG A 254 -10.22 3.58 18.22
CA ARG A 254 -10.35 2.68 17.07
C ARG A 254 -11.62 2.98 16.26
N GLN A 255 -12.64 2.14 16.35
CA GLN A 255 -13.76 2.22 15.40
C GLN A 255 -14.85 3.24 15.72
N LYS A 256 -15.06 3.54 17.00
CA LYS A 256 -16.20 4.34 17.46
C LYS A 256 -15.72 5.65 18.06
N PRO A 257 -16.45 6.76 17.84
CA PRO A 257 -16.22 7.96 18.60
C PRO A 257 -16.35 7.68 20.11
N ARG A 258 -15.50 8.30 20.92
CA ARG A 258 -15.47 8.10 22.38
C ARG A 258 -15.79 9.39 23.10
N ALA A 259 -16.62 9.32 24.13
CA ALA A 259 -17.06 10.52 24.84
C ALA A 259 -15.89 11.27 25.44
N LYS A 260 -15.90 12.60 25.30
CA LYS A 260 -15.05 13.49 26.10
C LYS A 260 -15.71 13.63 27.46
N LEU A 261 -14.95 13.44 28.53
CA LEU A 261 -15.47 13.46 29.91
C LEU A 261 -14.90 14.64 30.67
N LYS A 262 -15.68 15.19 31.60
CA LYS A 262 -15.23 16.17 32.59
C LYS A 262 -15.38 15.59 33.98
N ARG A 263 -14.54 16.03 34.91
CA ARG A 263 -14.69 15.68 36.32
C ARG A 263 -15.80 16.52 36.94
N VAL A 264 -16.67 15.87 37.72
CA VAL A 264 -17.75 16.54 38.47
C VAL A 264 -17.77 15.94 39.89
N GLY A 265 -17.31 16.70 40.87
CA GLY A 265 -17.06 16.19 42.23
C GLY A 265 -16.09 14.99 42.21
N ASP A 266 -16.56 13.87 42.75
CA ASP A 266 -15.84 12.59 42.76
C ASP A 266 -16.16 11.69 41.55
N GLY A 267 -16.97 12.20 40.62
CA GLY A 267 -17.41 11.50 39.42
C GLY A 267 -16.84 12.07 38.13
N VAL A 268 -17.27 11.47 37.02
CA VAL A 268 -17.04 11.96 35.66
C VAL A 268 -18.35 11.94 34.88
N GLU A 269 -18.54 12.94 34.03
CA GLU A 269 -19.72 13.08 33.19
C GLU A 269 -19.34 13.40 31.74
N PRO A 270 -20.12 12.96 30.74
CA PRO A 270 -19.92 13.37 29.36
C PRO A 270 -20.04 14.89 29.17
N THR A 271 -19.17 15.46 28.34
CA THR A 271 -19.27 16.89 27.97
C THR A 271 -20.29 17.15 26.85
N GLY A 272 -20.85 16.10 26.25
CA GLY A 272 -21.65 16.16 25.03
C GLY A 272 -20.82 16.10 23.74
N ALA A 273 -19.49 16.26 23.83
CA ALA A 273 -18.57 16.10 22.71
C ALA A 273 -17.91 14.71 22.71
N SER A 274 -17.31 14.33 21.57
CA SER A 274 -16.57 13.06 21.43
C SER A 274 -15.24 13.26 20.72
N PHE A 275 -14.27 12.39 21.02
CA PHE A 275 -13.14 12.12 20.14
C PHE A 275 -13.64 11.30 18.96
N ALA A 276 -13.20 11.63 17.75
CA ALA A 276 -13.62 10.92 16.55
C ALA A 276 -13.06 9.50 16.49
N ALA A 277 -13.70 8.62 15.73
CA ALA A 277 -13.13 7.33 15.40
C ALA A 277 -11.83 7.51 14.60
N ARG A 278 -10.84 6.65 14.88
CA ARG A 278 -9.49 6.68 14.29
C ARG A 278 -8.81 8.04 14.42
N SER A 279 -9.07 8.73 15.53
CA SER A 279 -8.29 9.89 15.94
C SER A 279 -7.43 9.54 17.14
N PHE A 280 -6.58 10.47 17.55
CA PHE A 280 -5.77 10.35 18.75
C PHE A 280 -5.93 11.57 19.64
N VAL A 281 -5.49 11.44 20.88
CA VAL A 281 -5.31 12.56 21.81
C VAL A 281 -4.03 12.37 22.62
N GLY A 282 -3.32 13.46 22.91
CA GLY A 282 -2.19 13.43 23.84
C GLY A 282 -2.67 13.18 25.27
N LEU A 283 -1.92 12.38 26.03
CA LEU A 283 -2.21 12.09 27.43
C LEU A 283 -1.29 12.90 28.34
N ASP A 284 -1.84 13.39 29.45
CA ASP A 284 -1.07 14.08 30.48
C ASP A 284 -0.47 13.02 31.42
N ALA A 285 0.81 12.71 31.22
CA ALA A 285 1.51 11.67 31.98
C ALA A 285 1.77 12.06 33.44
N ALA A 286 1.74 13.35 33.76
CA ALA A 286 1.95 13.86 35.11
C ALA A 286 0.68 13.79 35.96
N ALA A 287 -0.49 13.79 35.32
CA ALA A 287 -1.77 13.69 36.00
C ALA A 287 -2.12 12.22 36.33
N PRO A 288 -2.37 11.89 37.61
CA PRO A 288 -2.79 10.54 37.97
C PRO A 288 -4.17 10.21 37.38
N PRO A 289 -4.43 8.95 36.98
CA PRO A 289 -5.75 8.53 36.54
C PRO A 289 -6.83 8.72 37.63
N LEU A 290 -8.04 9.11 37.23
CA LEU A 290 -9.19 9.08 38.14
C LEU A 290 -9.71 7.65 38.27
N LEU A 291 -10.08 7.28 39.50
CA LEU A 291 -10.78 6.04 39.81
C LEU A 291 -12.21 6.37 40.22
N VAL A 292 -13.17 6.03 39.38
CA VAL A 292 -14.61 6.26 39.65
C VAL A 292 -15.34 4.94 39.50
N LYS A 293 -15.92 4.44 40.60
CA LYS A 293 -16.69 3.17 40.62
C LYS A 293 -15.94 1.99 39.99
N GLY A 294 -14.65 1.85 40.29
CA GLY A 294 -13.79 0.78 39.76
C GLY A 294 -13.31 0.96 38.32
N LYS A 295 -13.70 2.05 37.63
CA LYS A 295 -13.22 2.39 36.29
C LYS A 295 -12.12 3.43 36.33
N ARG A 296 -11.17 3.29 35.43
CA ARG A 296 -10.00 4.18 35.28
C ARG A 296 -10.23 5.18 34.16
N TYR A 297 -9.88 6.44 34.42
CA TYR A 297 -9.99 7.52 33.45
C TYR A 297 -8.66 8.26 33.35
N LEU A 298 -8.22 8.51 32.12
CA LEU A 298 -6.94 9.12 31.81
C LEU A 298 -7.13 10.61 31.52
N ALA A 299 -6.26 11.43 32.11
CA ALA A 299 -6.18 12.84 31.80
C ALA A 299 -5.60 13.02 30.40
N THR A 300 -6.28 13.81 29.58
CA THR A 300 -5.76 14.21 28.26
C THR A 300 -5.04 15.55 28.36
N ARG A 301 -4.29 15.93 27.33
CA ARG A 301 -3.72 17.27 27.18
C ARG A 301 -4.73 18.29 26.64
N GLU A 302 -5.92 17.85 26.22
CA GLU A 302 -6.99 18.76 25.85
C GLU A 302 -7.60 19.44 27.07
N ARG A 303 -8.11 20.65 26.86
CA ARG A 303 -8.75 21.49 27.88
C ARG A 303 -10.07 22.04 27.35
N ALA A 304 -11.06 22.19 28.23
CA ALA A 304 -12.26 22.97 28.01
C ALA A 304 -12.27 24.12 29.03
N GLY A 305 -11.84 25.32 28.62
CA GLY A 305 -11.51 26.38 29.57
C GLY A 305 -10.34 25.93 30.47
N SER A 306 -10.51 26.00 31.79
CA SER A 306 -9.52 25.50 32.75
C SER A 306 -9.62 23.99 33.01
N ASP A 307 -10.69 23.33 32.55
CA ASP A 307 -10.97 21.94 32.91
C ASP A 307 -10.21 20.95 32.03
N VAL A 308 -9.67 19.92 32.68
CA VAL A 308 -9.05 18.76 32.01
C VAL A 308 -10.12 17.90 31.36
N ILE A 309 -9.93 17.56 30.09
CA ILE A 309 -10.74 16.54 29.43
C ILE A 309 -10.19 15.15 29.75
N TRP A 310 -11.09 14.26 30.14
CA TRP A 310 -10.80 12.88 30.52
C TRP A 310 -11.34 11.90 29.49
N VAL A 311 -10.78 10.69 29.50
CA VAL A 311 -11.23 9.57 28.67
C VAL A 311 -11.19 8.28 29.48
N ALA A 312 -12.13 7.36 29.25
CA ALA A 312 -12.09 6.04 29.87
C ALA A 312 -10.89 5.24 29.34
N GLU A 313 -10.14 4.59 30.22
CA GLU A 313 -8.95 3.81 29.83
C GLU A 313 -9.32 2.64 28.90
N ASP A 314 -10.44 1.96 29.14
CA ASP A 314 -10.94 0.85 28.32
C ASP A 314 -11.30 1.27 26.87
N ASP A 315 -11.54 2.55 26.66
CA ASP A 315 -11.87 3.12 25.35
C ASP A 315 -10.62 3.65 24.62
N ALA A 316 -9.47 3.69 25.29
CA ALA A 316 -8.24 4.31 24.84
C ALA A 316 -7.15 3.27 24.56
N THR A 317 -6.70 3.21 23.30
CA THR A 317 -5.51 2.44 22.94
C THR A 317 -4.26 3.26 23.25
N VAL A 318 -3.71 3.06 24.44
CA VAL A 318 -2.59 3.86 24.95
C VAL A 318 -1.26 3.40 24.36
N ILE A 319 -0.52 4.35 23.79
CA ILE A 319 0.86 4.19 23.33
C ILE A 319 1.78 5.00 24.23
N LYS A 320 2.80 4.33 24.77
CA LYS A 320 3.83 4.92 25.63
C LYS A 320 5.20 4.73 25.00
N GLN A 321 6.12 5.61 25.37
CA GLN A 321 7.53 5.50 25.02
C GLN A 321 8.10 4.20 25.61
N ARG A 322 8.89 3.47 24.81
CA ARG A 322 9.63 2.30 25.30
C ARG A 322 11.01 2.73 25.76
N GLU A 323 11.43 2.20 26.90
CA GLU A 323 12.75 2.51 27.48
C GLU A 323 13.83 1.49 27.07
N GLN A 324 13.40 0.33 26.57
CA GLN A 324 14.29 -0.78 26.24
C GLN A 324 13.95 -1.39 24.88
N LEU A 325 15.01 -1.79 24.18
CA LEU A 325 14.92 -2.56 22.95
C LEU A 325 14.31 -3.94 23.22
N PRO A 326 13.47 -4.47 22.31
CA PRO A 326 13.05 -5.86 22.37
C PRO A 326 14.22 -6.83 22.24
N ILE A 327 14.12 -7.97 22.91
CA ILE A 327 15.07 -9.08 22.76
C ILE A 327 15.14 -9.47 21.27
N GLY A 328 16.36 -9.51 20.70
CA GLY A 328 16.60 -9.86 19.30
C GLY A 328 16.70 -8.67 18.34
N VAL A 329 16.42 -7.45 18.80
CA VAL A 329 16.66 -6.21 18.05
C VAL A 329 18.03 -5.64 18.42
N ALA A 330 18.87 -5.35 17.42
CA ALA A 330 20.21 -4.81 17.66
C ALA A 330 20.17 -3.29 17.99
N PRO A 331 21.07 -2.79 18.85
CA PRO A 331 21.21 -1.35 19.13
C PRO A 331 21.41 -0.51 17.86
N GLY A 332 20.88 0.72 17.87
CA GLY A 332 20.95 1.65 16.73
C GLY A 332 20.10 1.24 15.52
N SER A 333 19.28 0.19 15.62
CA SER A 333 18.45 -0.28 14.51
C SER A 333 17.17 0.53 14.35
N LYS A 334 16.69 0.61 13.11
CA LYS A 334 15.27 0.87 12.82
C LYS A 334 14.45 -0.40 13.06
N TRP A 335 13.30 -0.26 13.71
CA TRP A 335 12.39 -1.39 13.94
C TRP A 335 10.94 -0.96 14.09
N LEU A 336 10.04 -1.91 13.86
CA LEU A 336 8.59 -1.75 13.99
C LEU A 336 8.10 -2.62 15.16
N LEU A 337 7.19 -2.11 15.97
CA LEU A 337 6.42 -2.88 16.96
C LEU A 337 4.96 -2.94 16.55
N HIS A 338 4.47 -4.14 16.22
CA HIS A 338 3.05 -4.41 16.08
C HIS A 338 2.54 -5.12 17.32
N SER A 339 1.55 -4.55 18.03
CA SER A 339 0.83 -5.25 19.09
C SER A 339 -0.53 -5.72 18.56
N ILE A 340 -0.75 -7.04 18.63
CA ILE A 340 -1.97 -7.67 18.12
C ILE A 340 -3.20 -7.23 18.92
N THR A 341 -3.12 -7.24 20.25
CA THR A 341 -4.23 -6.89 21.15
C THR A 341 -4.54 -5.40 21.12
N GLN A 342 -3.51 -4.55 21.13
CA GLN A 342 -3.71 -3.11 21.04
C GLN A 342 -4.13 -2.66 19.63
N GLY A 343 -3.76 -3.42 18.59
CA GLY A 343 -4.05 -3.03 17.21
C GLY A 343 -3.24 -1.82 16.77
N THR A 344 -1.99 -1.73 17.21
CA THR A 344 -1.10 -0.59 16.94
C THR A 344 0.13 -1.03 16.17
N LEU A 345 0.71 -0.10 15.43
CA LEU A 345 2.03 -0.25 14.82
C LEU A 345 2.84 1.01 15.11
N ILE A 346 4.03 0.83 15.68
CA ILE A 346 4.89 1.93 16.09
C ILE A 346 6.26 1.74 15.44
N ALA A 347 6.79 2.78 14.81
CA ALA A 347 8.13 2.82 14.24
C ALA A 347 9.12 3.46 15.22
N TYR A 348 10.28 2.83 15.35
CA TYR A 348 11.33 3.23 16.28
C TYR A 348 12.70 3.36 15.61
N GLU A 349 13.48 4.33 16.06
CA GLU A 349 14.93 4.38 15.87
C GLU A 349 15.59 4.17 17.23
N ASP A 350 16.28 3.06 17.41
CA ASP A 350 16.71 2.59 18.73
C ASP A 350 15.50 2.56 19.70
N THR A 351 15.54 3.23 20.85
CA THR A 351 14.38 3.30 21.73
C THR A 351 13.40 4.41 21.33
N ARG A 352 13.80 5.40 20.52
CA ARG A 352 12.99 6.59 20.20
C ARG A 352 11.84 6.25 19.25
N ALA A 353 10.60 6.49 19.66
CA ALA A 353 9.43 6.34 18.80
C ALA A 353 9.34 7.51 17.80
N ILE A 354 9.15 7.20 16.52
CA ILE A 354 9.14 8.17 15.40
C ILE A 354 7.77 8.27 14.74
N TYR A 355 7.00 7.17 14.75
CA TYR A 355 5.68 7.12 14.13
C TYR A 355 4.76 6.16 14.88
N ALA A 356 3.48 6.50 15.00
CA ALA A 356 2.49 5.61 15.59
C ALA A 356 1.20 5.62 14.77
N THR A 357 0.65 4.44 14.49
CA THR A 357 -0.65 4.27 13.82
C THR A 357 -1.43 3.08 14.37
N LEU A 358 -2.69 2.96 13.95
CA LEU A 358 -3.50 1.77 14.10
C LEU A 358 -3.19 0.78 12.98
N ALA A 359 -3.08 -0.50 13.32
CA ALA A 359 -2.81 -1.57 12.37
C ALA A 359 -3.63 -2.81 12.72
N SER A 360 -4.21 -3.43 11.69
CA SER A 360 -5.07 -4.60 11.86
C SER A 360 -4.26 -5.88 11.71
N PRO A 361 -4.28 -6.78 12.71
CA PRO A 361 -3.67 -8.09 12.61
C PRO A 361 -4.56 -9.06 11.80
N GLY A 362 -4.10 -10.31 11.71
CA GLY A 362 -4.91 -11.43 11.25
C GLY A 362 -6.22 -11.57 12.03
N ALA A 363 -7.30 -11.88 11.33
CA ALA A 363 -8.65 -12.04 11.87
C ALA A 363 -8.76 -13.08 12.99
N GLY A 364 -7.84 -14.05 13.04
CA GLY A 364 -7.75 -15.03 14.12
C GLY A 364 -7.15 -14.48 15.42
N GLY A 365 -6.66 -13.23 15.43
CA GLY A 365 -6.11 -12.59 16.62
C GLY A 365 -4.76 -13.18 17.06
N VAL A 366 -4.59 -13.36 18.37
CA VAL A 366 -3.35 -13.85 18.97
C VAL A 366 -3.14 -15.33 18.62
N PRO A 367 -1.97 -15.72 18.05
CA PRO A 367 -1.68 -17.10 17.73
C PRO A 367 -1.76 -18.05 18.92
N VAL A 368 -2.31 -19.24 18.68
CA VAL A 368 -2.34 -20.35 19.63
C VAL A 368 -1.18 -21.31 19.32
N LYS A 369 -0.40 -21.67 20.34
CA LYS A 369 0.75 -22.58 20.19
C LYS A 369 0.32 -23.91 19.56
N GLY A 370 1.08 -24.38 18.57
CA GLY A 370 0.82 -25.64 17.86
C GLY A 370 -0.26 -25.57 16.77
N LYS A 371 -0.88 -24.40 16.56
CA LYS A 371 -1.79 -24.16 15.43
C LYS A 371 -1.05 -23.44 14.30
N ASP A 372 -1.39 -23.81 13.07
CA ASP A 372 -0.84 -23.21 11.86
C ASP A 372 -1.35 -21.77 11.71
N PRO A 373 -0.48 -20.74 11.73
CA PRO A 373 -0.93 -19.36 11.69
C PRO A 373 -1.63 -18.97 10.39
N VAL A 374 -1.29 -19.60 9.26
CA VAL A 374 -1.93 -19.35 7.95
C VAL A 374 -3.35 -19.89 7.97
N LYS A 375 -3.56 -21.13 8.43
CA LYS A 375 -4.89 -21.74 8.49
C LYS A 375 -5.82 -21.05 9.49
N MET A 376 -5.25 -20.49 10.56
CA MET A 376 -6.00 -19.79 11.60
C MET A 376 -6.16 -18.30 11.33
N SER A 377 -5.59 -17.76 10.24
CA SER A 377 -5.56 -16.32 9.98
C SER A 377 -4.99 -15.50 11.14
N THR A 378 -3.95 -16.00 11.81
CA THR A 378 -3.28 -15.31 12.93
C THR A 378 -1.95 -14.73 12.50
N THR A 379 -1.58 -13.56 13.01
CA THR A 379 -0.26 -12.94 12.73
C THR A 379 0.79 -13.57 13.63
N PRO A 380 1.87 -14.18 13.10
CA PRO A 380 2.82 -14.93 13.91
C PRO A 380 3.64 -14.01 14.84
N LEU A 381 3.72 -14.38 16.13
CA LEU A 381 4.54 -13.68 17.11
C LEU A 381 6.04 -13.91 16.85
N GLY A 382 6.86 -12.88 17.05
CA GLY A 382 8.31 -13.02 16.93
C GLY A 382 9.02 -11.74 16.52
N VAL A 383 10.34 -11.86 16.34
CA VAL A 383 11.20 -10.82 15.79
C VAL A 383 11.66 -11.25 14.41
N TYR A 384 11.25 -10.48 13.41
CA TYR A 384 11.51 -10.74 12.01
C TYR A 384 12.30 -9.59 11.39
N ARG A 385 12.65 -9.73 10.12
CA ARG A 385 13.17 -8.64 9.29
C ARG A 385 12.37 -8.58 8.00
N VAL A 386 12.21 -7.39 7.45
CA VAL A 386 11.69 -7.25 6.10
C VAL A 386 12.62 -7.97 5.12
N THR A 387 12.09 -8.97 4.41
CA THR A 387 12.82 -9.82 3.48
C THR A 387 12.66 -9.37 2.03
N PHE A 388 11.54 -8.74 1.68
CA PHE A 388 11.30 -8.23 0.34
C PHE A 388 10.19 -7.20 0.32
N LYS A 389 10.29 -6.21 -0.58
CA LYS A 389 9.30 -5.13 -0.73
C LYS A 389 8.79 -5.05 -2.16
N HIS A 390 7.50 -4.77 -2.31
CA HIS A 390 6.83 -4.54 -3.58
C HIS A 390 6.09 -3.21 -3.53
N ARG A 391 6.26 -2.36 -4.55
CA ARG A 391 5.43 -1.15 -4.69
C ARG A 391 3.95 -1.51 -4.83
N ALA A 392 3.67 -2.57 -5.57
CA ALA A 392 2.36 -3.18 -5.68
C ALA A 392 2.49 -4.66 -6.06
N THR A 393 1.71 -5.54 -5.45
CA THR A 393 1.69 -6.98 -5.79
C THR A 393 0.34 -7.63 -5.57
N THR A 394 -0.08 -8.51 -6.47
CA THR A 394 -1.35 -9.25 -6.30
C THR A 394 -1.17 -10.37 -5.29
N MET A 395 -2.05 -10.41 -4.28
CA MET A 395 -2.03 -11.41 -3.20
C MET A 395 -3.23 -12.36 -3.32
N SER A 396 -3.03 -13.65 -3.07
CA SER A 396 -4.09 -14.67 -3.06
C SER A 396 -3.71 -15.82 -2.12
N PRO A 397 -4.69 -16.43 -1.43
CA PRO A 397 -4.47 -17.66 -0.69
C PRO A 397 -4.28 -18.88 -1.61
N GLU A 398 -4.63 -18.77 -2.89
CA GLU A 398 -4.59 -19.85 -3.88
C GLU A 398 -3.44 -19.65 -4.87
N TYR A 399 -2.83 -20.76 -5.27
CA TYR A 399 -1.80 -20.79 -6.31
C TYR A 399 -2.42 -21.16 -7.67
N GLY A 400 -1.68 -20.91 -8.75
CA GLY A 400 -2.11 -21.22 -10.11
C GLY A 400 -3.07 -20.20 -10.72
N GLU A 401 -3.66 -20.56 -11.85
CA GLU A 401 -4.46 -19.67 -12.71
C GLU A 401 -5.94 -19.62 -12.32
N ASN A 402 -6.48 -20.71 -11.77
CA ASN A 402 -7.90 -20.88 -11.42
C ASN A 402 -8.21 -20.43 -9.99
N ARG A 403 -7.73 -19.25 -9.60
CA ARG A 403 -7.97 -18.67 -8.27
C ARG A 403 -9.43 -18.25 -8.15
N LYS A 404 -10.05 -18.56 -7.02
CA LYS A 404 -11.41 -18.16 -6.66
C LYS A 404 -11.42 -16.81 -5.94
N PHE A 405 -10.29 -16.37 -5.40
CA PHE A 405 -10.17 -15.07 -4.75
C PHE A 405 -8.77 -14.45 -4.89
N TRP A 406 -8.70 -13.14 -5.09
CA TRP A 406 -7.46 -12.37 -4.96
C TRP A 406 -7.69 -10.90 -4.62
N ILE A 407 -6.65 -10.30 -4.06
CA ILE A 407 -6.51 -8.86 -3.84
C ILE A 407 -5.48 -8.34 -4.84
N ALA A 408 -5.94 -7.56 -5.82
CA ALA A 408 -5.10 -7.09 -6.93
C ALA A 408 -4.14 -5.99 -6.48
N ASP A 409 -2.88 -6.12 -6.85
CA ASP A 409 -1.84 -5.08 -6.75
C ASP A 409 -1.82 -4.31 -5.41
N VAL A 410 -1.85 -5.07 -4.30
CA VAL A 410 -1.76 -4.54 -2.93
C VAL A 410 -0.56 -3.59 -2.82
N PRO A 411 -0.76 -2.30 -2.49
CA PRO A 411 0.31 -1.32 -2.42
C PRO A 411 1.26 -1.56 -1.24
N TYR A 412 2.52 -1.16 -1.45
CA TYR A 412 3.51 -1.00 -0.39
C TYR A 412 3.69 -2.24 0.49
N THR A 413 3.68 -3.41 -0.13
CA THR A 413 3.81 -4.71 0.54
C THR A 413 5.25 -4.94 0.98
N GLN A 414 5.43 -5.34 2.23
CA GLN A 414 6.71 -5.61 2.89
C GLN A 414 6.64 -6.97 3.58
N TYR A 415 7.19 -8.00 2.95
CA TYR A 415 7.24 -9.34 3.54
C TYR A 415 8.24 -9.35 4.69
N PHE A 416 7.87 -9.93 5.82
CA PHE A 416 8.77 -10.15 6.95
C PHE A 416 8.91 -11.63 7.33
N ASN A 417 7.91 -12.44 6.98
CA ASN A 417 7.93 -13.88 7.16
C ASN A 417 6.93 -14.51 6.18
N ALA A 418 7.31 -14.72 4.92
CA ALA A 418 6.36 -15.16 3.88
C ALA A 418 5.54 -16.38 4.34
N PRO A 419 4.20 -16.38 4.15
CA PRO A 419 3.41 -15.44 3.37
C PRO A 419 2.97 -14.15 4.10
N PHE A 420 3.43 -13.91 5.33
CA PHE A 420 3.05 -12.74 6.13
C PHE A 420 3.82 -11.47 5.73
N ALA A 421 3.07 -10.38 5.55
CA ALA A 421 3.58 -9.07 5.16
C ALA A 421 2.88 -7.94 5.92
N LEU A 422 3.55 -6.79 5.99
CA LEU A 422 2.96 -5.49 6.28
C LEU A 422 2.57 -4.86 4.94
N HIS A 423 1.34 -4.37 4.78
CA HIS A 423 0.93 -3.73 3.52
C HIS A 423 -0.24 -2.74 3.70
N THR A 424 -0.46 -1.90 2.70
CA THR A 424 -1.64 -1.06 2.61
C THR A 424 -2.90 -1.92 2.43
N ALA A 425 -3.95 -1.62 3.18
CA ALA A 425 -5.28 -2.13 2.91
C ALA A 425 -6.19 -1.01 2.41
N TYR A 426 -6.64 -1.12 1.15
CA TYR A 426 -7.49 -0.11 0.50
C TYR A 426 -8.99 -0.45 0.56
N TRP A 427 -9.36 -1.58 1.17
CA TRP A 427 -10.72 -2.12 1.13
C TRP A 427 -11.52 -1.94 2.42
N HIS A 428 -10.86 -1.62 3.55
CA HIS A 428 -11.51 -1.47 4.86
C HIS A 428 -10.93 -0.30 5.70
N GLU A 429 -11.66 0.10 6.74
CA GLU A 429 -11.24 1.11 7.72
C GLU A 429 -11.19 0.58 9.16
N ASP A 430 -11.17 -0.74 9.33
CA ASP A 430 -11.19 -1.38 10.64
C ASP A 430 -9.79 -1.41 11.29
N PHE A 431 -8.94 -0.41 10.99
CA PHE A 431 -7.58 -0.32 11.50
C PHE A 431 -7.55 -0.43 13.03
N GLY A 432 -6.75 -1.37 13.50
CA GLY A 432 -6.68 -1.78 14.91
C GLY A 432 -7.45 -3.08 15.19
N GLU A 433 -8.53 -3.37 14.48
CA GLU A 433 -9.26 -4.63 14.63
C GLU A 433 -8.66 -5.79 13.83
N PRO A 434 -8.80 -7.04 14.29
CA PRO A 434 -8.46 -8.25 13.50
C PRO A 434 -9.23 -8.30 12.17
N MET A 435 -8.53 -8.37 11.04
CA MET A 435 -9.14 -8.32 9.70
C MET A 435 -8.48 -9.20 8.64
N SER A 436 -7.16 -9.38 8.67
CA SER A 436 -6.44 -9.97 7.54
C SER A 436 -6.38 -11.51 7.62
N ALA A 437 -5.80 -12.18 6.61
CA ALA A 437 -5.43 -13.59 6.69
C ALA A 437 -4.13 -13.87 7.48
N GLY A 438 -3.63 -12.88 8.23
CA GLY A 438 -2.40 -12.95 9.03
C GLY A 438 -1.41 -11.81 8.76
N CYS A 439 -1.55 -11.10 7.64
CA CYS A 439 -0.78 -9.88 7.35
C CYS A 439 -1.09 -8.73 8.32
N VAL A 440 -0.24 -7.72 8.36
CA VAL A 440 -0.47 -6.49 9.12
C VAL A 440 -1.01 -5.43 8.15
N ASN A 441 -2.28 -5.08 8.29
CA ASN A 441 -2.93 -4.09 7.42
C ASN A 441 -2.82 -2.69 8.02
N VAL A 442 -2.38 -1.74 7.21
CA VAL A 442 -2.33 -0.30 7.56
C VAL A 442 -3.04 0.54 6.51
N SER A 443 -3.34 1.80 6.83
CA SER A 443 -3.97 2.72 5.87
C SER A 443 -3.05 3.02 4.68
N PRO A 444 -3.59 3.52 3.55
CA PRO A 444 -2.75 3.93 2.42
C PRO A 444 -1.65 4.93 2.79
N LEU A 445 -1.97 5.94 3.60
CA LEU A 445 -1.02 6.97 4.02
C LEU A 445 0.08 6.39 4.90
N ASP A 446 -0.29 5.52 5.84
CA ASP A 446 0.67 4.85 6.73
C ASP A 446 1.54 3.85 5.98
N GLY A 447 0.94 3.03 5.11
CA GLY A 447 1.65 2.03 4.32
C GLY A 447 2.71 2.66 3.43
N LYS A 448 2.39 3.81 2.79
CA LYS A 448 3.38 4.58 2.04
C LYS A 448 4.49 5.13 2.94
N TRP A 449 4.13 5.77 4.04
CA TRP A 449 5.11 6.35 4.97
C TRP A 449 6.08 5.28 5.49
N LEU A 450 5.54 4.14 5.94
CA LEU A 450 6.32 3.01 6.43
C LEU A 450 7.20 2.43 5.32
N PHE A 451 6.68 2.28 4.10
CA PHE A 451 7.47 1.78 2.98
C PHE A 451 8.61 2.71 2.59
N ASP A 452 8.44 4.02 2.70
CA ASP A 452 9.52 4.94 2.41
C ASP A 452 10.56 4.98 3.56
N TRP A 453 10.12 4.76 4.81
CA TRP A 453 10.97 4.80 6.00
C TRP A 453 11.77 3.50 6.26
N THR A 454 11.19 2.33 5.95
CA THR A 454 11.81 1.02 6.17
C THR A 454 12.81 0.63 5.08
N THR A 455 13.75 -0.22 5.45
CA THR A 455 14.66 -0.92 4.54
C THR A 455 14.22 -2.37 4.32
N PRO A 456 14.48 -2.98 3.14
CA PRO A 456 15.28 -2.47 2.03
C PRO A 456 14.66 -1.25 1.30
N VAL A 457 15.50 -0.39 0.76
CA VAL A 457 15.06 0.68 -0.14
C VAL A 457 14.68 0.06 -1.49
N VAL A 458 13.55 0.48 -2.06
CA VAL A 458 13.17 0.15 -3.44
C VAL A 458 13.59 1.33 -4.32
N PRO A 459 14.60 1.17 -5.22
CA PRO A 459 15.03 2.24 -6.09
C PRO A 459 13.90 2.82 -6.95
N GLU A 460 14.07 4.04 -7.41
CA GLU A 460 13.17 4.64 -8.40
C GLU A 460 13.15 3.79 -9.68
N GLY A 461 11.97 3.66 -10.30
CA GLY A 461 11.78 2.81 -11.49
C GLY A 461 11.68 1.31 -11.21
N TRP A 462 12.09 0.83 -10.03
CA TRP A 462 11.99 -0.59 -9.66
C TRP A 462 10.60 -0.91 -9.10
N ALA A 463 10.10 -2.11 -9.37
CA ALA A 463 8.83 -2.61 -8.83
C ALA A 463 8.97 -3.17 -7.41
N GLY A 464 10.15 -3.68 -7.06
CA GLY A 464 10.44 -4.18 -5.73
C GLY A 464 11.91 -4.53 -5.52
N SER A 465 12.30 -4.75 -4.26
CA SER A 465 13.68 -5.06 -3.88
C SER A 465 13.77 -5.92 -2.62
N GLY A 466 14.86 -6.67 -2.52
CA GLY A 466 15.29 -7.40 -1.32
C GLY A 466 16.44 -6.68 -0.59
N PRO A 467 16.82 -7.15 0.61
CA PRO A 467 17.94 -6.62 1.36
C PRO A 467 19.27 -6.82 0.61
N GLY A 468 20.22 -5.93 0.86
CA GLY A 468 21.55 -5.98 0.24
C GLY A 468 22.35 -4.72 0.51
N GLY A 469 23.65 -4.73 0.19
CA GLY A 469 24.57 -3.65 0.60
C GLY A 469 24.08 -2.23 0.26
N ARG A 470 23.50 -2.02 -0.93
CA ARG A 470 22.97 -0.72 -1.35
C ARG A 470 21.51 -0.45 -0.94
N HIS A 471 20.76 -1.49 -0.58
CA HIS A 471 19.35 -1.37 -0.18
C HIS A 471 19.19 -1.25 1.35
N GLY A 472 20.23 -1.55 2.10
CA GLY A 472 20.18 -1.73 3.55
C GLY A 472 19.73 -3.14 3.94
N VAL A 473 20.03 -3.49 5.18
CA VAL A 473 19.49 -4.69 5.83
C VAL A 473 17.99 -4.51 6.09
N GLY A 474 17.22 -5.58 6.08
CA GLY A 474 15.78 -5.51 6.38
C GLY A 474 15.51 -4.90 7.76
N THR A 475 14.60 -3.91 7.82
CA THR A 475 14.11 -3.33 9.07
C THR A 475 13.49 -4.43 9.94
N TYR A 476 13.74 -4.39 11.24
CA TYR A 476 13.14 -5.35 12.16
C TYR A 476 11.63 -5.16 12.27
N VAL A 477 10.90 -6.27 12.33
CA VAL A 477 9.45 -6.28 12.58
C VAL A 477 9.20 -7.16 13.79
N VAL A 478 8.81 -6.53 14.89
CA VAL A 478 8.50 -7.19 16.15
C VAL A 478 6.98 -7.33 16.24
N ILE A 479 6.50 -8.57 16.21
CA ILE A 479 5.09 -8.90 16.43
C ILE A 479 4.93 -9.37 17.87
N ALA A 480 4.21 -8.58 18.65
CA ALA A 480 3.94 -8.82 20.05
C ALA A 480 2.43 -9.02 20.31
N ARG A 481 2.12 -9.54 21.50
CA ARG A 481 0.75 -9.64 21.95
C ARG A 481 0.10 -8.27 22.08
#